data_AF-A0A7J8QEH5-F1
#
_entry.id   AF-A0A7J8QEH5-F1
#
_cell.length_a   1.000
_cell.length_b   1.000
_cell.length_c   1.000
_cell.angle_alpha   90.00
_cell.angle_beta   90.00
_cell.angle_gamma   90.00
#
_symmetry.space_group_name_H-M   'P 1'
#
loop_
_entity.id
_entity.type
_entity.pdbx_description
1 polymer ?
#
loop_
_entity_poly.entity_id
_entity_poly.type
_entity_poly.pdbx_seq_one_letter_code
_entity_poly.pdbx_strand_id
1 'polypeptide(L)'
;MDTPEEENANAEYLQNITIPSALISKSLGDSLKKALNGGEMVNMNLDWRESLPHPDERVEYEFWTNSNDECGPKCDSQIEFVKNFKGAAQILEQKGYTMFTPHYITWYCPEAFILSKQCKSQCINHGRYCAPDPEQDFSKGYDGKDVVVQNLRQACLFKVANESGKPWLWWDYVTDFAIRCPMKEKKYNKECADKVIQALGVDLNKVDNCIGDTEADVDNPVLKAEQDAQIGKGSRGDVTILPTLVINNRQYRGKLDRGAVLKAICAGFQETTEPAICLTEGYHLLYLI
;
A
#
# COMPACT_ATOMS: atom_id res chain seq x y z
N MET A 1 -2.91 19.28 6.77
CA MET A 1 -3.67 20.37 7.42
C MET A 1 -5.12 20.09 7.07
N ASP A 2 -5.87 19.49 7.99
CA ASP A 2 -7.32 19.32 7.83
C ASP A 2 -8.00 20.56 8.40
N THR A 3 -8.79 21.24 7.57
CA THR A 3 -9.70 22.30 8.00
C THR A 3 -11.04 21.66 8.36
N PRO A 4 -11.55 21.87 9.60
CA PRO A 4 -12.83 21.35 10.03
C PRO A 4 -13.92 22.38 9.72
N GLU A 5 -14.65 22.20 8.63
CA GLU A 5 -16.02 22.73 8.45
C GLU A 5 -16.56 22.26 7.10
N GLU A 6 -17.60 21.41 7.15
CA GLU A 6 -18.72 21.22 6.19
C GLU A 6 -19.21 19.77 6.18
N GLU A 7 -19.87 19.36 7.27
CA GLU A 7 -20.77 18.20 7.25
C GLU A 7 -22.18 18.65 6.84
N ASN A 8 -22.61 18.16 5.67
CA ASN A 8 -23.88 17.44 5.43
C ASN A 8 -24.64 17.82 4.15
N ALA A 9 -25.10 16.77 3.48
CA ALA A 9 -26.05 16.66 2.35
C ALA A 9 -25.52 16.69 0.90
N ASN A 10 -24.32 17.21 0.60
CA ASN A 10 -23.74 17.15 -0.76
C ASN A 10 -22.58 16.14 -0.94
N ALA A 11 -22.16 15.47 0.14
CA ALA A 11 -20.96 14.62 0.14
C ALA A 11 -21.12 13.34 -0.70
N GLU A 12 -22.32 12.80 -0.84
CA GLU A 12 -22.56 11.54 -1.58
C GLU A 12 -22.34 11.71 -3.09
N TYR A 13 -22.66 12.87 -3.66
CA TYR A 13 -22.42 13.17 -5.08
C TYR A 13 -20.95 13.54 -5.34
N LEU A 14 -20.28 14.19 -4.38
CA LEU A 14 -18.86 14.54 -4.46
C LEU A 14 -17.94 13.32 -4.38
N GLN A 15 -18.34 12.26 -3.67
CA GLN A 15 -17.61 10.98 -3.67
C GLN A 15 -17.50 10.34 -5.07
N ASN A 16 -18.43 10.67 -5.97
CA ASN A 16 -18.45 10.16 -7.34
C ASN A 16 -17.75 11.08 -8.36
N ILE A 17 -17.28 12.27 -7.96
CA ILE A 17 -16.60 13.20 -8.86
C ILE A 17 -15.12 13.27 -8.50
N THR A 18 -14.30 12.53 -9.27
CA THR A 18 -12.85 12.72 -9.25
C THR A 18 -12.45 13.69 -10.36
N ILE A 19 -12.06 14.92 -10.01
CA ILE A 19 -11.47 15.86 -10.97
C ILE A 19 -9.95 15.72 -10.89
N PRO A 20 -9.29 15.09 -11.88
CA PRO A 20 -7.83 15.09 -11.92
C PRO A 20 -7.34 16.52 -12.08
N SER A 21 -6.54 16.98 -11.12
CA SER A 21 -5.91 18.30 -11.15
C SER A 21 -4.40 18.15 -11.22
N ALA A 22 -3.75 19.01 -12.01
CA ALA A 22 -2.30 19.07 -12.12
C ALA A 22 -1.85 20.53 -11.95
N LEU A 23 -0.80 20.72 -11.17
CA LEU A 23 -0.15 22.02 -11.06
C LEU A 23 0.81 22.19 -12.22
N ILE A 24 0.76 23.35 -12.86
CA ILE A 24 1.70 23.77 -13.90
C ILE A 24 2.49 24.98 -13.41
N SER A 25 3.67 25.19 -13.98
CA SER A 25 4.42 26.41 -13.71
C SER A 25 3.63 27.64 -14.15
N LYS A 26 3.80 28.75 -13.42
CA LYS A 26 3.17 30.03 -13.77
C LYS A 26 3.48 30.44 -15.21
N SER A 27 4.73 30.23 -15.65
CA SER A 27 5.14 30.54 -17.02
C SER A 27 4.38 29.74 -18.08
N LEU A 28 4.16 28.44 -17.85
CA LEU A 28 3.33 27.63 -18.75
C LEU A 28 1.88 28.12 -18.74
N GLY A 29 1.33 28.41 -17.55
CA GLY A 29 -0.03 28.96 -17.41
C GLY A 29 -0.23 30.29 -18.13
N ASP A 30 0.74 31.20 -18.06
CA ASP A 30 0.69 32.49 -18.76
C ASP A 30 0.76 32.31 -20.29
N SER A 31 1.58 31.38 -20.79
CA SER A 31 1.66 31.04 -22.21
C SER A 31 0.35 30.46 -22.75
N LEU A 32 -0.28 29.55 -22.00
CA LEU A 32 -1.58 28.97 -22.36
C LEU A 32 -2.67 30.05 -22.46
N LYS A 33 -2.73 30.95 -21.46
CA LYS A 33 -3.67 32.09 -21.46
C LYS A 33 -3.49 32.98 -22.68
N LYS A 34 -2.23 33.26 -23.06
CA LYS A 34 -1.92 34.11 -24.22
C LYS A 34 -2.40 33.47 -25.53
N ALA A 35 -2.13 32.18 -25.74
CA ALA A 35 -2.55 31.46 -26.94
C ALA A 35 -4.08 31.41 -27.07
N LEU A 36 -4.77 31.08 -25.97
CA LEU A 36 -6.25 31.05 -25.94
C LEU A 36 -6.87 32.43 -26.21
N ASN A 37 -6.32 33.50 -25.62
CA ASN A 37 -6.78 34.87 -25.89
C ASN A 37 -6.50 35.31 -27.34
N GLY A 38 -5.50 34.72 -28.01
CA GLY A 38 -5.20 34.93 -29.42
C GLY A 38 -6.12 34.17 -30.38
N GLY A 39 -7.05 33.35 -29.88
CA GLY A 39 -7.92 32.51 -30.71
C GLY A 39 -7.23 31.25 -31.24
N GLU A 40 -6.07 30.89 -30.72
CA GLU A 40 -5.34 29.68 -31.11
C GLU A 40 -5.97 28.44 -30.47
N MET A 41 -5.97 27.33 -31.20
CA MET A 41 -6.32 26.02 -30.65
C MET A 41 -5.15 25.48 -29.84
N VAL A 42 -5.37 25.21 -28.56
CA VAL A 42 -4.36 24.64 -27.66
C VAL A 42 -4.69 23.18 -27.39
N ASN A 43 -3.76 22.27 -27.74
CA ASN A 43 -3.81 20.87 -27.36
C ASN A 43 -2.79 20.62 -26.24
N MET A 44 -3.24 20.06 -25.12
CA MET A 44 -2.38 19.66 -24.01
C MET A 44 -2.34 18.15 -23.92
N ASN A 45 -1.13 17.58 -24.02
CA ASN A 45 -0.88 16.19 -23.73
C ASN A 45 -0.09 16.07 -22.43
N LEU A 46 -0.55 15.21 -21.54
CA LEU A 46 0.18 14.86 -20.32
C LEU A 46 0.95 13.57 -20.60
N ASP A 47 2.24 13.70 -20.92
CA ASP A 47 3.13 12.55 -21.12
C ASP A 47 3.93 12.27 -19.85
N TRP A 48 3.71 11.09 -19.29
CA TRP A 48 4.38 10.62 -18.07
C TRP A 48 5.34 9.46 -18.35
N ARG A 49 5.58 9.11 -19.63
CA ARG A 49 6.44 7.98 -20.01
C ARG A 49 7.87 8.11 -19.49
N GLU A 50 8.41 9.33 -19.46
CA GLU A 50 9.76 9.62 -18.95
C GLU A 50 9.78 10.05 -17.46
N SER A 51 8.66 9.94 -16.75
CA SER A 51 8.55 10.47 -15.38
C SER A 51 9.00 9.49 -14.30
N LEU A 52 9.17 8.22 -14.66
CA LEU A 52 9.71 7.18 -13.79
C LEU A 52 11.18 6.94 -14.15
N PRO A 53 12.07 6.76 -13.16
CA PRO A 53 13.42 6.27 -13.43
C PRO A 53 13.36 4.84 -13.98
N HIS A 54 14.28 4.46 -14.87
CA HIS A 54 14.44 3.10 -15.39
C HIS A 54 15.90 2.68 -15.14
N PRO A 55 16.28 2.30 -13.90
CA PRO A 55 17.67 2.04 -13.56
C PRO A 55 18.21 0.77 -14.23
N ASP A 56 17.34 -0.21 -14.49
CA ASP A 56 17.64 -1.44 -15.21
C ASP A 56 16.40 -1.97 -15.98
N GLU A 57 16.46 -3.22 -16.48
CA GLU A 57 15.38 -3.87 -17.26
C GLU A 57 14.19 -4.35 -16.41
N ARG A 58 14.21 -4.16 -15.09
CA ARG A 58 13.16 -4.57 -14.15
C ARG A 58 12.56 -3.34 -13.47
N VAL A 59 11.34 -3.53 -12.97
CA VAL A 59 10.66 -2.50 -12.19
C VAL A 59 10.58 -2.93 -10.73
N GLU A 60 11.22 -2.16 -9.86
CA GLU A 60 11.01 -2.25 -8.43
C GLU A 60 9.75 -1.48 -8.05
N TYR A 61 8.82 -2.14 -7.36
CA TYR A 61 7.68 -1.44 -6.80
C TYR A 61 7.36 -1.89 -5.38
N GLU A 62 6.91 -0.93 -4.58
CA GLU A 62 6.56 -1.09 -3.19
C GLU A 62 5.08 -0.79 -3.00
N PHE A 63 4.42 -1.54 -2.12
CA PHE A 63 3.07 -1.20 -1.67
C PHE A 63 3.04 -1.03 -0.15
N TRP A 64 2.93 0.23 0.27
CA TRP A 64 2.76 0.62 1.65
C TRP A 64 1.28 0.53 2.02
N THR A 65 0.95 -0.37 2.93
CA THR A 65 -0.43 -0.70 3.30
C THR A 65 -0.56 -1.01 4.79
N ASN A 66 -1.76 -1.37 5.22
CA ASN A 66 -2.04 -1.92 6.54
C ASN A 66 -2.99 -3.12 6.42
N SER A 67 -3.03 -3.93 7.46
CA SER A 67 -3.92 -5.09 7.55
C SER A 67 -5.28 -4.79 8.18
N ASN A 68 -5.55 -3.53 8.52
CA ASN A 68 -6.82 -3.09 9.12
C ASN A 68 -7.95 -3.19 8.07
N ASP A 69 -9.12 -3.70 8.45
CA ASP A 69 -10.32 -3.76 7.61
C ASP A 69 -11.51 -2.95 8.16
N GLU A 70 -11.35 -2.21 9.26
CA GLU A 70 -12.40 -1.42 9.93
C GLU A 70 -12.27 0.10 9.76
N CYS A 71 -11.29 0.61 9.00
CA CYS A 71 -11.12 2.05 8.77
C CYS A 71 -12.04 2.66 7.69
N GLY A 72 -13.17 2.00 7.39
CA GLY A 72 -14.17 2.44 6.42
C GLY A 72 -13.67 2.42 4.96
N PRO A 73 -14.11 3.37 4.09
CA PRO A 73 -13.82 3.34 2.65
C PRO A 73 -12.32 3.30 2.29
N LYS A 74 -11.44 3.79 3.18
CA LYS A 74 -9.99 3.74 3.00
C LYS A 74 -9.44 2.32 3.09
N CYS A 75 -10.01 1.48 3.96
CA CYS A 75 -9.64 0.07 4.08
C CYS A 75 -10.29 -0.75 2.96
N ASP A 76 -11.57 -0.49 2.67
CA ASP A 76 -12.31 -1.18 1.60
C ASP A 76 -11.62 -1.04 0.24
N SER A 77 -11.18 0.18 -0.11
CA SER A 77 -10.48 0.45 -1.37
C SER A 77 -9.12 -0.26 -1.47
N GLN A 78 -8.38 -0.41 -0.37
CA GLN A 78 -7.12 -1.16 -0.34
C GLN A 78 -7.38 -2.66 -0.51
N ILE A 79 -8.36 -3.21 0.19
CA ILE A 79 -8.76 -4.62 0.09
C ILE A 79 -9.21 -4.94 -1.34
N GLU A 80 -10.02 -4.07 -1.94
CA GLU A 80 -10.46 -4.20 -3.33
C GLU A 80 -9.28 -4.13 -4.30
N PHE A 81 -8.36 -3.17 -4.12
CA PHE A 81 -7.17 -3.06 -4.96
C PHE A 81 -6.32 -4.33 -4.91
N VAL A 82 -6.00 -4.83 -3.72
CA VAL A 82 -5.17 -6.03 -3.55
C VAL A 82 -5.83 -7.24 -4.21
N LYS A 83 -7.14 -7.41 -4.07
CA LYS A 83 -7.91 -8.47 -4.74
C LYS A 83 -7.84 -8.35 -6.26
N ASN A 84 -8.05 -7.15 -6.80
CA ASN A 84 -8.10 -6.90 -8.23
C ASN A 84 -6.72 -6.93 -8.90
N PHE A 85 -5.67 -6.52 -8.20
CA PHE A 85 -4.31 -6.40 -8.74
C PHE A 85 -3.50 -7.70 -8.62
N LYS A 86 -3.83 -8.58 -7.66
CA LYS A 86 -3.17 -9.88 -7.40
C LYS A 86 -2.76 -10.63 -8.68
N GLY A 87 -3.67 -10.83 -9.63
CA GLY A 87 -3.36 -11.59 -10.84
C GLY A 87 -2.29 -10.94 -11.72
N ALA A 88 -2.31 -9.61 -11.85
CA ALA A 88 -1.29 -8.88 -12.60
C ALA A 88 0.07 -8.94 -11.88
N ALA A 89 0.08 -8.73 -10.56
CA ALA A 89 1.29 -8.81 -9.74
C ALA A 89 1.93 -10.22 -9.81
N GLN A 90 1.14 -11.27 -9.66
CA GLN A 90 1.62 -12.67 -9.78
C GLN A 90 2.27 -12.95 -11.13
N ILE A 91 1.68 -12.48 -12.24
CA ILE A 91 2.26 -12.66 -13.58
C ILE A 91 3.60 -11.94 -13.71
N LEU A 92 3.67 -10.70 -13.22
CA LEU A 92 4.88 -9.87 -13.29
C LEU A 92 6.02 -10.46 -12.44
N GLU A 93 5.72 -10.86 -11.20
CA GLU A 93 6.70 -11.43 -10.26
C GLU A 93 7.16 -12.83 -10.68
N GLN A 94 6.25 -13.74 -11.05
CA GLN A 94 6.61 -15.12 -11.43
C GLN A 94 7.48 -15.18 -12.69
N LYS A 95 7.33 -14.21 -13.59
CA LYS A 95 8.15 -14.08 -14.80
C LYS A 95 9.42 -13.25 -14.59
N GLY A 96 9.64 -12.72 -13.39
CA GLY A 96 10.83 -11.96 -13.03
C GLY A 96 10.89 -10.55 -13.62
N TYR A 97 9.77 -10.00 -14.12
CA TYR A 97 9.73 -8.65 -14.67
C TYR A 97 9.80 -7.57 -13.60
N THR A 98 9.32 -7.88 -12.39
CA THR A 98 9.24 -6.92 -11.28
C THR A 98 9.83 -7.48 -10.01
N MET A 99 10.36 -6.60 -9.17
CA MET A 99 10.70 -6.90 -7.78
C MET A 99 9.73 -6.16 -6.86
N PHE A 100 8.76 -6.90 -6.33
CA PHE A 100 7.75 -6.36 -5.41
C PHE A 100 8.25 -6.41 -3.96
N THR A 101 7.88 -5.42 -3.14
CA THR A 101 8.01 -5.49 -1.67
C THR A 101 6.81 -4.83 -0.98
N PRO A 102 6.05 -5.56 -0.15
CA PRO A 102 5.03 -4.96 0.70
C PRO A 102 5.68 -4.28 1.91
N HIS A 103 5.11 -3.15 2.31
CA HIS A 103 5.59 -2.37 3.44
C HIS A 103 4.45 -1.97 4.38
N TYR A 104 4.78 -1.78 5.65
CA TYR A 104 3.80 -1.46 6.69
C TYR A 104 4.30 -0.28 7.53
N ILE A 105 3.56 0.84 7.47
CA ILE A 105 3.87 2.00 8.32
C ILE A 105 3.68 1.62 9.78
N THR A 106 4.66 1.99 10.60
CA THR A 106 4.56 1.91 12.06
C THR A 106 4.81 3.27 12.66
N TRP A 107 4.03 3.61 13.68
CA TRP A 107 4.27 4.79 14.49
C TRP A 107 5.03 4.40 15.75
N TYR A 108 5.40 5.39 16.57
CA TYR A 108 5.98 5.15 17.88
C TYR A 108 5.24 5.98 18.92
N CYS A 109 5.30 5.50 20.15
CA CYS A 109 4.79 6.17 21.32
C CYS A 109 5.95 6.89 22.02
N PRO A 110 5.87 8.21 22.27
CA PRO A 110 6.94 8.92 22.95
C PRO A 110 7.19 8.38 24.36
N GLU A 111 8.45 8.41 24.81
CA GLU A 111 8.90 7.80 26.07
C GLU A 111 8.07 8.23 27.29
N ALA A 112 7.70 9.51 27.35
CA ALA A 112 6.87 10.08 28.41
C ALA A 112 5.48 9.44 28.54
N PHE A 113 4.98 8.77 27.49
CA PHE A 113 3.64 8.18 27.44
C PHE A 113 3.65 6.64 27.42
N ILE A 114 4.80 5.97 27.54
CA ILE A 114 4.90 4.50 27.48
C ILE A 114 3.97 3.81 28.49
N LEU A 115 3.81 4.41 29.69
CA LEU A 115 2.97 3.84 30.74
C LEU A 115 1.47 4.16 30.59
N SER A 116 1.09 5.03 29.66
CA SER A 116 -0.30 5.40 29.40
C SER A 116 -1.11 4.21 28.90
N LYS A 117 -2.43 4.24 29.15
CA LYS A 117 -3.35 3.20 28.66
C LYS A 117 -3.33 3.13 27.13
N GLN A 118 -3.30 4.29 26.48
CA GLN A 118 -3.30 4.42 25.02
C GLN A 118 -2.05 3.79 24.41
N CYS A 119 -0.87 4.07 24.95
CA CYS A 119 0.36 3.47 24.44
C CYS A 119 0.36 1.95 24.59
N LYS A 120 -0.07 1.44 25.75
CA LYS A 120 -0.14 0.01 26.03
C LYS A 120 -1.17 -0.74 25.18
N SER A 121 -2.27 -0.08 24.79
CA SER A 121 -3.25 -0.71 23.90
C SER A 121 -2.78 -0.65 22.44
N GLN A 122 -2.19 0.46 21.99
CA GLN A 122 -1.95 0.68 20.57
C GLN A 122 -0.58 0.22 20.07
N CYS A 123 0.33 -0.18 20.96
CA CYS A 123 1.72 -0.46 20.63
C CYS A 123 2.21 -1.82 21.16
N ILE A 124 3.22 -2.36 20.48
CA ILE A 124 4.04 -3.49 20.93
C ILE A 124 5.49 -3.04 21.18
N ASN A 125 6.33 -3.95 21.69
CA ASN A 125 7.74 -3.73 22.01
C ASN A 125 7.96 -2.44 22.81
N HIS A 126 7.15 -2.27 23.87
CA HIS A 126 7.21 -1.14 24.81
C HIS A 126 7.05 0.25 24.14
N GLY A 127 6.14 0.36 23.17
CA GLY A 127 5.84 1.65 22.53
C GLY A 127 6.67 1.96 21.28
N ARG A 128 7.57 1.06 20.87
CA ARG A 128 8.42 1.28 19.68
C ARG A 128 7.65 1.19 18.37
N TYR A 129 6.62 0.35 18.32
CA TYR A 129 5.83 0.11 17.11
C TYR A 129 4.35 0.15 17.45
N CYS A 130 3.64 1.07 16.82
CA CYS A 130 2.24 1.37 17.09
C CYS A 130 1.45 1.46 15.79
N ALA A 131 0.16 1.22 15.88
CA ALA A 131 -0.81 1.55 14.84
C ALA A 131 -1.96 2.36 15.45
N PRO A 132 -2.68 3.17 14.65
CA PRO A 132 -3.93 3.76 15.09
C PRO A 132 -4.96 2.66 15.40
N ASP A 133 -5.87 2.99 16.29
CA ASP A 133 -7.02 2.14 16.61
C ASP A 133 -7.87 1.92 15.36
N PRO A 134 -8.29 0.68 15.04
CA PRO A 134 -8.81 0.34 13.72
C PRO A 134 -10.06 1.14 13.34
N GLU A 135 -10.98 1.28 14.29
CA GLU A 135 -12.24 2.03 14.21
C GLU A 135 -12.20 3.39 14.92
N GLN A 136 -11.02 3.82 15.38
CA GLN A 136 -10.81 5.06 16.15
C GLN A 136 -11.60 5.13 17.46
N ASP A 137 -11.84 3.99 18.11
CA ASP A 137 -12.61 3.87 19.34
C ASP A 137 -11.98 2.85 20.29
N PHE A 138 -11.13 3.35 21.20
CA PHE A 138 -10.40 2.56 22.21
C PHE A 138 -11.27 1.75 23.20
N SER A 139 -12.60 1.76 23.07
CA SER A 139 -13.53 1.04 23.94
C SER A 139 -14.09 -0.24 23.33
N LYS A 140 -13.87 -0.49 22.03
CA LYS A 140 -14.43 -1.63 21.31
C LYS A 140 -13.44 -2.21 20.29
N GLY A 141 -13.79 -3.37 19.77
CA GLY A 141 -13.03 -4.07 18.73
C GLY A 141 -11.60 -4.45 19.12
N TYR A 142 -10.71 -4.32 18.14
CA TYR A 142 -9.30 -4.68 18.25
C TYR A 142 -8.48 -3.44 18.56
N ASP A 143 -7.36 -3.60 19.24
CA ASP A 143 -6.48 -2.47 19.52
C ASP A 143 -5.46 -2.30 18.37
N GLY A 144 -4.83 -1.12 18.29
CA GLY A 144 -3.74 -0.86 17.35
C GLY A 144 -2.59 -1.87 17.46
N LYS A 145 -2.28 -2.40 18.65
CA LYS A 145 -1.24 -3.44 18.79
C LYS A 145 -1.59 -4.71 18.01
N ASP A 146 -2.87 -5.08 17.91
CA ASP A 146 -3.30 -6.26 17.16
C ASP A 146 -3.04 -6.04 15.67
N VAL A 147 -3.24 -4.81 15.19
CA VAL A 147 -2.89 -4.40 13.82
C VAL A 147 -1.38 -4.47 13.58
N VAL A 148 -0.56 -3.99 14.52
CA VAL A 148 0.90 -4.09 14.39
C VAL A 148 1.34 -5.56 14.32
N VAL A 149 0.76 -6.43 15.14
CA VAL A 149 1.07 -7.87 15.13
C VAL A 149 0.67 -8.53 13.80
N GLN A 150 -0.47 -8.17 13.21
CA GLN A 150 -0.87 -8.71 11.90
C GLN A 150 -0.05 -8.12 10.74
N ASN A 151 0.31 -6.83 10.80
CA ASN A 151 1.24 -6.22 9.85
C ASN A 151 2.61 -6.93 9.90
N LEU A 152 3.15 -7.14 11.10
CA LEU A 152 4.41 -7.88 11.30
C LEU A 152 4.32 -9.30 10.74
N ARG A 153 3.21 -10.01 11.00
CA ARG A 153 2.99 -11.35 10.45
C ARG A 153 2.97 -11.36 8.93
N GLN A 154 2.34 -10.38 8.30
CA GLN A 154 2.31 -10.25 6.85
C GLN A 154 3.69 -9.94 6.26
N ALA A 155 4.45 -9.05 6.88
CA ALA A 155 5.84 -8.75 6.50
C ALA A 155 6.73 -10.00 6.64
N CYS A 156 6.60 -10.73 7.74
CA CYS A 156 7.32 -11.99 7.97
C CYS A 156 6.93 -13.09 6.99
N LEU A 157 5.64 -13.22 6.65
CA LEU A 157 5.21 -14.15 5.61
C LEU A 157 5.82 -13.80 4.25
N PHE A 158 5.83 -12.51 3.87
CA PHE A 158 6.50 -12.08 2.65
C PHE A 158 7.97 -12.43 2.68
N LYS A 159 8.68 -12.16 3.78
CA LYS A 159 10.10 -12.49 3.94
C LYS A 159 10.36 -13.99 3.71
N VAL A 160 9.60 -14.86 4.39
CA VAL A 160 9.74 -16.32 4.25
C VAL A 160 9.39 -16.78 2.83
N ALA A 161 8.32 -16.23 2.23
CA ALA A 161 7.92 -16.54 0.87
C ALA A 161 8.98 -16.10 -0.16
N ASN A 162 9.57 -14.91 0.02
CA ASN A 162 10.62 -14.36 -0.82
C ASN A 162 11.91 -15.19 -0.73
N GLU A 163 12.33 -15.56 0.47
CA GLU A 163 13.47 -16.48 0.69
C GLU A 163 13.26 -17.86 0.05
N SER A 164 12.01 -18.29 -0.12
CA SER A 164 11.65 -19.53 -0.83
C SER A 164 11.51 -19.37 -2.35
N GLY A 165 11.75 -18.18 -2.89
CA GLY A 165 11.60 -17.86 -4.31
C GLY A 165 10.15 -17.74 -4.78
N LYS A 166 9.20 -17.48 -3.86
CA LYS A 166 7.77 -17.35 -4.16
C LYS A 166 7.16 -16.08 -3.51
N PRO A 167 7.74 -14.88 -3.72
CA PRO A 167 7.26 -13.63 -3.10
C PRO A 167 5.77 -13.36 -3.36
N TRP A 168 5.27 -13.82 -4.51
CA TRP A 168 3.88 -13.65 -4.93
C TRP A 168 2.84 -14.35 -4.03
N LEU A 169 3.26 -15.26 -3.14
CA LEU A 169 2.38 -15.86 -2.12
C LEU A 169 1.87 -14.84 -1.11
N TRP A 170 2.53 -13.68 -0.98
CA TRP A 170 2.00 -12.59 -0.15
C TRP A 170 0.63 -12.13 -0.66
N TRP A 171 0.45 -11.97 -1.99
CA TRP A 171 -0.85 -11.61 -2.56
C TRP A 171 -1.92 -12.65 -2.26
N ASP A 172 -1.58 -13.94 -2.31
CA ASP A 172 -2.48 -15.00 -1.89
C ASP A 172 -2.87 -14.84 -0.43
N TYR A 173 -1.89 -14.67 0.46
CA TYR A 173 -2.13 -14.51 1.89
C TYR A 173 -3.01 -13.33 2.21
N VAL A 174 -2.70 -12.12 1.74
CA VAL A 174 -3.46 -10.92 2.13
C VAL A 174 -4.88 -10.93 1.56
N THR A 175 -5.09 -11.52 0.38
CA THR A 175 -6.44 -11.71 -0.16
C THR A 175 -7.26 -12.72 0.63
N ASP A 176 -6.67 -13.87 0.99
CA ASP A 176 -7.36 -14.90 1.75
C ASP A 176 -7.59 -14.48 3.21
N PHE A 177 -6.62 -13.78 3.82
CA PHE A 177 -6.72 -13.24 5.17
C PHE A 177 -7.86 -12.23 5.29
N ALA A 178 -7.97 -11.28 4.35
CA ALA A 178 -9.06 -10.30 4.33
C ALA A 178 -10.46 -10.93 4.16
N ILE A 179 -10.55 -12.15 3.63
CA ILE A 179 -11.83 -12.88 3.48
C ILE A 179 -12.10 -13.74 4.72
N ARG A 180 -11.09 -14.44 5.24
CA ARG A 180 -11.27 -15.48 6.26
C ARG A 180 -11.15 -14.96 7.68
N CYS A 181 -10.43 -13.86 7.89
CA CYS A 181 -10.07 -13.32 9.20
C CYS A 181 -10.61 -11.89 9.47
N PRO A 182 -11.88 -11.57 9.13
CA PRO A 182 -12.38 -10.21 9.28
C PRO A 182 -12.50 -9.79 10.75
N MET A 183 -12.22 -8.51 11.04
CA MET A 183 -12.35 -7.96 12.40
C MET A 183 -13.79 -8.00 12.90
N LYS A 184 -14.79 -7.68 12.05
CA LYS A 184 -16.23 -7.76 12.38
C LYS A 184 -16.67 -9.11 12.94
N GLU A 185 -16.03 -10.20 12.51
CA GLU A 185 -16.35 -11.56 12.98
C GLU A 185 -15.47 -12.02 14.14
N LYS A 186 -14.63 -11.12 14.70
CA LYS A 186 -13.65 -11.43 15.74
C LYS A 186 -12.66 -12.53 15.37
N LYS A 187 -12.34 -12.62 14.08
CA LYS A 187 -11.38 -13.59 13.51
C LYS A 187 -10.01 -13.00 13.24
N TYR A 188 -9.80 -11.73 13.54
CA TYR A 188 -8.52 -11.03 13.35
C TYR A 188 -7.52 -11.43 14.45
N ASN A 189 -7.04 -12.67 14.41
CA ASN A 189 -6.19 -13.26 15.46
C ASN A 189 -5.15 -14.23 14.87
N LYS A 190 -4.23 -14.70 15.72
CA LYS A 190 -3.16 -15.64 15.30
C LYS A 190 -3.74 -16.93 14.73
N GLU A 191 -4.73 -17.54 15.38
CA GLU A 191 -5.28 -18.83 14.95
C GLU A 191 -5.85 -18.78 13.53
N CYS A 192 -6.59 -17.72 13.20
CA CYS A 192 -7.09 -17.53 11.85
C CYS A 192 -5.97 -17.32 10.85
N ALA A 193 -5.01 -16.44 11.18
CA ALA A 193 -3.85 -16.17 10.33
C ALA A 193 -3.06 -17.45 10.03
N ASP A 194 -2.71 -18.23 11.06
CA ASP A 194 -1.95 -19.48 10.95
C ASP A 194 -2.63 -20.48 10.01
N LYS A 195 -3.97 -20.60 10.05
CA LYS A 195 -4.72 -21.46 9.12
C LYS A 195 -4.58 -21.01 7.67
N VAL A 196 -4.53 -19.70 7.42
CA VAL A 196 -4.27 -19.17 6.06
C VAL A 196 -2.84 -19.46 5.63
N ILE A 197 -1.86 -19.22 6.49
CA ILE A 197 -0.43 -19.52 6.22
C ILE A 197 -0.24 -20.99 5.85
N GLN A 198 -0.82 -21.90 6.64
CA GLN A 198 -0.76 -23.34 6.43
C GLN A 198 -1.43 -23.77 5.13
N ALA A 199 -2.60 -23.19 4.81
CA ALA A 199 -3.31 -23.49 3.56
C ALA A 199 -2.50 -23.11 2.31
N LEU A 200 -1.62 -22.10 2.41
CA LEU A 200 -0.72 -21.69 1.34
C LEU A 200 0.60 -22.47 1.31
N GLY A 201 0.82 -23.37 2.27
CA GLY A 201 2.03 -24.19 2.36
C GLY A 201 3.28 -23.39 2.76
N VAL A 202 3.12 -22.21 3.39
CA VAL A 202 4.23 -21.43 3.93
C VAL A 202 4.62 -22.02 5.30
N ASP A 203 5.92 -22.07 5.60
CA ASP A 203 6.45 -22.62 6.85
C ASP A 203 6.08 -21.72 8.04
N LEU A 204 5.04 -22.12 8.77
CA LEU A 204 4.53 -21.37 9.92
C LEU A 204 5.59 -21.16 11.00
N ASN A 205 6.49 -22.12 11.23
CA ASN A 205 7.52 -21.98 12.26
C ASN A 205 8.53 -20.88 11.89
N LYS A 206 8.88 -20.76 10.60
CA LYS A 206 9.73 -19.66 10.12
C LYS A 206 9.05 -18.31 10.26
N VAL A 207 7.74 -18.24 10.01
CA VAL A 207 6.97 -17.01 10.19
C VAL A 207 6.91 -16.63 11.67
N ASP A 208 6.58 -17.56 12.57
CA ASP A 208 6.52 -17.29 14.01
C ASP A 208 7.90 -16.89 14.58
N ASN A 209 8.98 -17.54 14.13
CA ASN A 209 10.35 -17.15 14.49
C ASN A 209 10.73 -15.76 13.98
N CYS A 210 10.22 -15.35 12.81
CA CYS A 210 10.41 -14.01 12.28
C CYS A 210 9.66 -12.96 13.09
N ILE A 211 8.44 -13.26 13.54
CA ILE A 211 7.63 -12.36 14.39
C ILE A 211 8.35 -12.13 15.72
N GLY A 212 8.82 -13.21 16.35
CA GLY A 212 9.54 -13.14 17.63
C GLY A 212 8.65 -12.71 18.80
N ASP A 213 9.27 -12.21 19.86
CA ASP A 213 8.58 -11.72 21.06
C ASP A 213 8.14 -10.27 20.87
N THR A 214 6.82 -10.05 20.79
CA THR A 214 6.22 -8.73 20.61
C THR A 214 6.11 -7.94 21.91
N GLU A 215 6.28 -8.59 23.06
CA GLU A 215 6.23 -7.91 24.38
C GLU A 215 7.62 -7.51 24.88
N ALA A 216 8.69 -8.02 24.27
CA ALA A 216 10.05 -7.71 24.68
C ALA A 216 10.40 -6.21 24.48
N ASP A 217 11.13 -5.65 25.45
CA ASP A 217 11.66 -4.28 25.43
C ASP A 217 12.91 -4.15 24.54
N VAL A 218 12.82 -4.62 23.30
CA VAL A 218 13.90 -4.63 22.31
C VAL A 218 13.36 -4.27 20.94
N ASP A 219 14.25 -3.89 20.03
CA ASP A 219 13.87 -3.64 18.64
C ASP A 219 13.44 -4.94 17.96
N ASN A 220 12.32 -4.89 17.25
CA ASN A 220 11.92 -5.95 16.34
C ASN A 220 12.61 -5.71 14.99
N PRO A 221 13.48 -6.61 14.50
CA PRO A 221 14.28 -6.35 13.30
C PRO A 221 13.45 -6.04 12.05
N VAL A 222 12.25 -6.63 11.92
CA VAL A 222 11.38 -6.42 10.77
C VAL A 222 10.74 -5.03 10.85
N LEU A 223 10.10 -4.71 11.98
CA LEU A 223 9.45 -3.40 12.15
C LEU A 223 10.45 -2.24 12.20
N LYS A 224 11.67 -2.49 12.70
CA LYS A 224 12.75 -1.51 12.61
C LYS A 224 13.13 -1.24 11.14
N ALA A 225 13.24 -2.28 10.33
CA ALA A 225 13.48 -2.13 8.90
C ALA A 225 12.33 -1.40 8.19
N GLU A 226 11.07 -1.61 8.60
CA GLU A 226 9.93 -0.84 8.08
C GLU A 226 10.05 0.66 8.41
N GLN A 227 10.40 1.03 9.66
CA GLN A 227 10.63 2.42 10.05
C GLN A 227 11.77 3.07 9.25
N ASP A 228 12.86 2.33 9.05
CA ASP A 228 14.01 2.83 8.28
C ASP A 228 13.66 2.96 6.80
N ALA A 229 12.87 2.03 6.25
CA ALA A 229 12.37 2.08 4.88
C ALA A 229 11.33 3.19 4.68
N GLN A 230 10.62 3.61 5.73
CA GLN A 230 9.61 4.67 5.68
C GLN A 230 10.27 6.04 5.43
N ILE A 231 11.46 6.25 5.98
CA ILE A 231 12.29 7.44 5.76
C ILE A 231 12.89 7.37 4.35
N GLY A 232 12.43 8.26 3.46
CA GLY A 232 12.85 8.27 2.07
C GLY A 232 14.29 8.74 1.88
N LYS A 233 14.96 8.15 0.90
CA LYS A 233 16.26 8.63 0.42
C LYS A 233 16.09 9.43 -0.87
N GLY A 234 16.81 10.54 -0.96
CA GLY A 234 16.83 11.38 -2.16
C GLY A 234 15.45 11.96 -2.51
N SER A 235 15.03 11.81 -3.77
CA SER A 235 13.81 12.43 -4.29
C SER A 235 12.51 11.67 -4.00
N ARG A 236 12.56 10.50 -3.35
CA ARG A 236 11.35 9.73 -3.01
C ARG A 236 10.51 10.45 -1.94
N GLY A 237 11.19 11.03 -0.96
CA GLY A 237 10.56 11.54 0.26
C GLY A 237 10.02 10.42 1.17
N ASP A 238 9.62 10.83 2.36
CA ASP A 238 9.08 9.93 3.38
C ASP A 238 7.69 9.43 2.99
N VAL A 239 7.38 8.20 3.37
CA VAL A 239 6.03 7.66 3.26
C VAL A 239 5.28 7.96 4.55
N THR A 240 4.28 8.83 4.48
CA THR A 240 3.55 9.32 5.67
C THR A 240 2.06 9.01 5.62
N ILE A 241 1.56 8.47 4.50
CA ILE A 241 0.15 8.18 4.27
C ILE A 241 -0.03 6.79 3.66
N LEU A 242 -1.16 6.16 3.97
CA LEU A 242 -1.58 4.89 3.41
C LEU A 242 -2.87 5.06 2.60
N PRO A 243 -3.06 4.27 1.52
CA PRO A 243 -2.02 3.47 0.86
C PRO A 243 -1.01 4.36 0.11
N THR A 244 0.22 3.89 -0.06
CA THR A 244 1.21 4.52 -0.96
C THR A 244 1.85 3.45 -1.85
N LEU A 245 1.87 3.67 -3.15
CA LEU A 245 2.68 2.88 -4.09
C LEU A 245 3.98 3.64 -4.40
N VAL A 246 5.09 2.94 -4.47
CA VAL A 246 6.37 3.48 -4.97
C VAL A 246 6.77 2.65 -6.16
N ILE A 247 7.18 3.29 -7.26
CA ILE A 247 7.68 2.63 -8.48
C ILE A 247 9.02 3.25 -8.80
N ASN A 248 10.08 2.45 -8.90
CA ASN A 248 11.47 2.86 -9.16
C ASN A 248 11.88 4.08 -8.29
N ASN A 249 11.65 3.96 -6.98
CA ASN A 249 11.95 4.98 -5.97
C ASN A 249 11.20 6.33 -6.15
N ARG A 250 10.04 6.31 -6.82
CA ARG A 250 9.11 7.45 -6.93
C ARG A 250 7.73 7.10 -6.39
N GLN A 251 7.17 7.95 -5.52
CA GLN A 251 5.81 7.76 -5.03
C GLN A 251 4.80 7.98 -6.17
N TYR A 252 3.98 6.97 -6.43
CA TYR A 252 2.86 7.04 -7.36
C TYR A 252 1.72 7.89 -6.77
N ARG A 253 1.20 8.84 -7.55
CA ARG A 253 0.15 9.79 -7.15
C ARG A 253 -1.14 9.64 -7.94
N GLY A 254 -1.30 8.55 -8.69
CA GLY A 254 -2.51 8.26 -9.44
C GLY A 254 -3.54 7.47 -8.62
N LYS A 255 -4.61 7.05 -9.29
CA LYS A 255 -5.68 6.25 -8.69
C LYS A 255 -5.17 4.85 -8.32
N LEU A 256 -5.58 4.36 -7.15
CA LEU A 256 -5.31 2.99 -6.71
C LEU A 256 -6.32 2.01 -7.35
N ASP A 257 -6.12 1.67 -8.61
CA ASP A 257 -6.89 0.65 -9.30
C ASP A 257 -5.98 -0.18 -10.22
N ARG A 258 -6.46 -1.38 -10.59
CA ARG A 258 -5.68 -2.35 -11.38
C ARG A 258 -5.13 -1.74 -12.66
N GLY A 259 -5.94 -0.99 -13.42
CA GLY A 259 -5.56 -0.47 -14.73
C GLY A 259 -4.54 0.66 -14.62
N ALA A 260 -4.81 1.62 -13.74
CA ALA A 260 -3.92 2.76 -13.53
C ALA A 260 -2.55 2.34 -12.96
N VAL A 261 -2.54 1.42 -11.98
CA VAL A 261 -1.31 0.91 -11.37
C VAL A 261 -0.52 0.04 -12.33
N LEU A 262 -1.18 -0.87 -13.08
CA LEU A 262 -0.50 -1.67 -14.10
C LEU A 262 0.14 -0.75 -15.15
N LYS A 263 -0.58 0.27 -15.61
CA LYS A 263 -0.04 1.24 -16.57
C LYS A 263 1.17 1.98 -16.01
N ALA A 264 1.14 2.35 -14.73
CA ALA A 264 2.27 3.03 -14.08
C ALA A 264 3.49 2.11 -13.94
N ILE A 265 3.30 0.84 -13.55
CA ILE A 265 4.39 -0.14 -13.49
C ILE A 265 4.95 -0.40 -14.89
N CYS A 266 4.08 -0.52 -15.90
CA CYS A 266 4.49 -0.69 -17.28
C CYS A 266 5.31 0.49 -17.82
N ALA A 267 5.01 1.71 -17.38
CA ALA A 267 5.80 2.89 -17.68
C ALA A 267 7.14 2.96 -16.92
N GLY A 268 7.41 2.04 -15.99
CA GLY A 268 8.69 1.93 -15.29
C GLY A 268 9.72 1.07 -16.01
N PHE A 269 9.33 0.33 -17.06
CA PHE A 269 10.26 -0.44 -17.87
C PHE A 269 10.98 0.47 -18.87
N GLN A 270 12.20 0.09 -19.25
CA GLN A 270 12.90 0.74 -20.35
C GLN A 270 12.14 0.53 -21.66
N GLU A 271 12.21 1.50 -22.58
CA GLU A 271 11.59 1.41 -23.90
C GLU A 271 12.00 0.09 -24.59
N THR A 272 11.00 -0.64 -25.11
CA THR A 272 11.12 -1.96 -25.77
C THR A 272 11.37 -3.17 -24.86
N THR A 273 11.49 -2.98 -23.55
CA THR A 273 11.62 -4.08 -22.57
C THR A 273 10.30 -4.41 -21.88
N GLU A 274 9.19 -3.77 -22.29
CA GLU A 274 7.89 -3.96 -21.64
C GLU A 274 7.34 -5.38 -21.89
N PRO A 275 6.86 -6.08 -20.85
CA PRO A 275 6.26 -7.40 -21.02
C PRO A 275 4.91 -7.35 -21.72
N ALA A 276 4.48 -8.47 -22.32
CA ALA A 276 3.21 -8.54 -23.07
C ALA A 276 1.96 -8.08 -22.29
N ILE A 277 1.96 -8.21 -20.97
CA ILE A 277 0.88 -7.71 -20.09
C ILE A 277 0.72 -6.18 -20.16
N CYS A 278 1.77 -5.46 -20.56
CA CYS A 278 1.77 -4.01 -20.77
C CYS A 278 1.25 -3.60 -22.16
N LEU A 279 1.22 -4.53 -23.11
CA LEU A 279 0.86 -4.27 -24.52
C LEU A 279 -0.63 -4.53 -24.81
N THR A 280 -1.35 -5.14 -23.87
CA THR A 280 -2.81 -5.30 -23.97
C THR A 280 -3.51 -3.97 -23.68
N GLU A 281 -4.01 -3.31 -24.72
CA GLU A 281 -4.92 -2.17 -24.57
C GLU A 281 -6.19 -2.62 -23.81
N GLY A 282 -6.41 -2.04 -22.62
CA GLY A 282 -7.70 -2.03 -21.94
C GLY A 282 -8.32 -3.39 -21.61
N TYR A 283 -8.09 -3.90 -20.39
CA TYR A 283 -8.93 -4.92 -19.76
C TYR A 283 -10.34 -4.41 -19.38
N HIS A 284 -10.99 -3.63 -20.27
CA HIS A 284 -12.40 -3.25 -20.15
C HIS A 284 -13.35 -4.27 -20.79
N LEU A 285 -12.85 -5.42 -21.30
CA LEU A 285 -13.64 -6.39 -22.08
C LEU A 285 -13.64 -7.83 -21.53
N LEU A 286 -13.64 -8.01 -20.21
CA LEU A 286 -13.90 -9.35 -19.61
C LEU A 286 -15.19 -9.44 -18.79
N TYR A 287 -16.17 -8.56 -19.05
CA TYR A 287 -17.55 -8.68 -18.57
C TYR A 287 -18.57 -8.91 -19.70
N LEU A 288 -18.17 -9.63 -20.76
CA LEU A 288 -19.10 -10.13 -21.77
C LEU A 288 -18.65 -11.52 -22.23
N ILE A 289 -18.88 -12.54 -21.40
CA ILE A 289 -19.54 -13.81 -21.77
C ILE A 289 -20.30 -14.29 -20.53
#